data_AF-A0AAN8C100-F1
#
_entry.id   AF-A0AAN8C100-F1
#
_cell.length_a   1.000
_cell.length_b   1.000
_cell.length_c   1.000
_cell.angle_alpha   90.00
_cell.angle_beta   90.00
_cell.angle_gamma   90.00
#
_symmetry.space_group_name_H-M   'P 1'
#
loop_
_entity.id
_entity.type
_entity.pdbx_description
1 polymer ?
#
loop_
_entity_poly.entity_id
_entity_poly.type
_entity_poly.pdbx_seq_one_letter_code
_entity_poly.pdbx_strand_id
1 'polypeptide(L)'
;MNVPTFNAIQTVKYTLQSRGKTAVQLFRMEDVKFGEVDRTLCKNINSAAATYKRQQKMNQKEKQQQQSKYGSQASGSAQQAKKQNAEEEKRARLRHADKKDPQGTSCLTGFEVLLQKQLKGKQIQKEMAEFIRERIKIEEEYAKSLSKLSQIPLASQEEGTVGECWAQLKKSLEDEAEVHLKFSSKLQSEVEKPLLTFREHFKKDMKRYEHHIADLRKQLGGRHASVEKARKALADRQKDLELKTQQLEIKLSNKIEEDIKKARRKSTQAGDDLMRCVDLYNQSQSRWFEETVTTSLELERLEVERVEVIRHHLCQYTALRHETDMFNQSTMERVDQLLQGVDPIKDRELWVEQNQTGEIRPVNVEI
;
A
#
# COMPACT_ATOMS: atom_id res chain seq x y z
N MET A 1 -3.11 -19.30 13.01
CA MET A 1 -2.43 -18.81 11.78
C MET A 1 -3.24 -19.27 10.57
N ASN A 2 -4.08 -18.41 10.01
CA ASN A 2 -4.83 -18.71 8.78
C ASN A 2 -4.01 -18.25 7.57
N VAL A 3 -3.12 -19.11 7.10
CA VAL A 3 -2.56 -18.94 5.75
C VAL A 3 -3.63 -19.49 4.79
N PRO A 4 -4.15 -18.71 3.84
CA PRO A 4 -5.12 -19.20 2.87
C PRO A 4 -4.52 -20.42 2.15
N THR A 5 -5.19 -21.57 2.23
CA THR A 5 -4.71 -22.88 1.75
C THR A 5 -4.24 -22.85 0.30
N PHE A 6 -4.79 -21.93 -0.50
CA PHE A 6 -4.41 -21.72 -1.91
C PHE A 6 -2.99 -21.17 -2.09
N ASN A 7 -2.54 -20.26 -1.21
CA ASN A 7 -1.20 -19.68 -1.28
C ASN A 7 -0.14 -20.70 -0.88
N ALA A 8 -0.40 -21.52 0.15
CA ALA A 8 0.50 -22.60 0.53
C ALA A 8 0.67 -23.65 -0.60
N ILE A 9 -0.41 -24.00 -1.30
CA ILE A 9 -0.36 -24.96 -2.40
C ILE A 9 0.42 -24.42 -3.61
N GLN A 10 0.26 -23.12 -3.94
CA GLN A 10 1.03 -22.51 -5.03
C GLN A 10 2.51 -22.39 -4.70
N THR A 11 2.86 -21.92 -3.49
CA THR A 11 4.25 -21.85 -3.04
C THR A 11 4.93 -23.22 -3.07
N VAL A 12 4.23 -24.27 -2.64
CA VAL A 12 4.73 -25.65 -2.73
C VAL A 12 4.88 -26.08 -4.18
N LYS A 13 3.87 -25.86 -5.05
CA LYS A 13 3.95 -26.21 -6.49
C LYS A 13 5.13 -25.55 -7.20
N TYR A 14 5.39 -24.27 -6.94
CA TYR A 14 6.50 -23.54 -7.55
C TYR A 14 7.86 -23.97 -6.98
N THR A 15 7.92 -24.31 -5.68
CA THR A 15 9.13 -24.87 -5.06
C THR A 15 9.42 -26.31 -5.54
N LEU A 16 8.38 -27.07 -5.89
CA LEU A 16 8.50 -28.41 -6.51
C LEU A 16 9.03 -28.32 -7.94
N GLN A 17 8.55 -27.33 -8.72
CA GLN A 17 9.03 -27.08 -10.07
C GLN A 17 10.50 -26.61 -10.11
N SER A 18 10.96 -25.87 -9.11
CA SER A 18 12.37 -25.43 -9.03
C SER A 18 13.32 -26.51 -8.52
N ARG A 19 12.82 -27.55 -7.83
CA ARG A 19 13.65 -28.62 -7.23
C ARG A 19 13.56 -29.98 -7.92
N GLY A 20 12.79 -30.11 -9.01
CA GLY A 20 12.68 -31.35 -9.78
C GLY A 20 12.07 -32.54 -9.03
N LYS A 21 11.45 -32.32 -7.86
CA LYS A 21 10.80 -33.36 -7.04
C LYS A 21 9.28 -33.23 -7.15
N THR A 22 8.56 -34.36 -7.10
CA THR A 22 7.08 -34.36 -7.12
C THR A 22 6.51 -34.18 -5.72
N ALA A 23 5.28 -33.67 -5.59
CA ALA A 23 4.63 -33.46 -4.30
C ALA A 23 4.60 -34.73 -3.42
N VAL A 24 4.43 -35.90 -4.06
CA VAL A 24 4.39 -37.22 -3.41
C VAL A 24 5.75 -37.61 -2.80
N GLN A 25 6.86 -37.12 -3.36
CA GLN A 25 8.21 -37.41 -2.85
C GLN A 25 8.60 -36.55 -1.64
N LEU A 26 7.89 -35.45 -1.40
CA LEU A 26 8.14 -34.51 -0.30
C LEU A 26 7.19 -34.71 0.89
N PHE A 27 5.99 -35.26 0.65
CA PHE A 27 5.07 -35.66 1.70
C PHE A 27 4.96 -37.19 1.68
N ARG A 28 5.86 -37.88 2.38
CA ARG A 28 5.64 -39.30 2.63
C ARG A 28 4.47 -39.41 3.60
N MET A 29 3.62 -40.42 3.40
CA MET A 29 2.42 -40.64 4.21
C MET A 29 2.75 -40.81 5.71
N GLU A 30 3.99 -41.19 6.01
CA GLU A 30 4.60 -41.40 7.32
C GLU A 30 4.99 -40.07 8.03
N ASP A 31 5.15 -38.98 7.27
CA ASP A 31 5.56 -37.66 7.80
C ASP A 31 4.39 -36.76 8.22
N VAL A 32 3.14 -37.20 7.97
CA VAL A 32 1.92 -36.43 8.25
C VAL A 32 1.20 -37.04 9.46
N LYS A 33 1.29 -36.38 10.62
CA LYS A 33 0.45 -36.73 11.78
C LYS A 33 -0.99 -36.33 11.50
N PHE A 34 -1.87 -37.31 11.28
CA PHE A 34 -3.31 -37.07 11.13
C PHE A 34 -3.93 -36.73 12.48
N GLY A 35 -4.40 -35.49 12.66
CA GLY A 35 -5.44 -35.17 13.64
C GLY A 35 -6.79 -35.74 13.20
N GLU A 36 -7.80 -35.72 14.07
CA GLU A 36 -9.15 -36.19 13.72
C GLU A 36 -9.68 -35.50 12.46
N VAL A 37 -10.10 -36.31 11.50
CA VAL A 37 -10.58 -35.85 10.20
C VAL A 37 -11.99 -35.28 10.36
N ASP A 38 -12.14 -33.97 10.11
CA ASP A 38 -13.46 -33.32 10.06
C ASP A 38 -14.31 -33.93 8.93
N ARG A 39 -15.26 -34.78 9.34
CA ARG A 39 -16.16 -35.49 8.42
C ARG A 39 -17.06 -34.55 7.63
N THR A 40 -17.34 -33.36 8.13
CA THR A 40 -18.14 -32.34 7.45
C THR A 40 -17.34 -31.72 6.31
N LEU A 41 -16.07 -31.39 6.57
CA LEU A 41 -15.15 -30.88 5.54
C LEU A 41 -14.95 -31.91 4.42
N CYS A 42 -14.76 -33.20 4.74
CA CYS A 42 -14.65 -34.26 3.73
C CYS A 42 -15.90 -34.39 2.87
N LYS A 43 -17.11 -34.31 3.46
CA LYS A 43 -18.37 -34.32 2.71
C LYS A 43 -18.48 -33.12 1.77
N ASN A 44 -18.08 -31.93 2.23
CA ASN A 44 -18.10 -30.70 1.43
C ASN A 44 -17.12 -30.77 0.25
N ILE A 45 -15.90 -31.27 0.48
CA ILE A 45 -14.90 -31.47 -0.58
C ILE A 45 -15.39 -32.48 -1.62
N ASN A 46 -15.97 -33.60 -1.19
CA ASN A 46 -16.51 -34.61 -2.09
C ASN A 46 -17.70 -34.11 -2.91
N SER A 47 -18.58 -33.32 -2.29
CA SER A 47 -19.71 -32.65 -2.96
C SER A 47 -19.22 -31.64 -4.00
N ALA A 48 -18.25 -30.79 -3.64
CA ALA A 48 -17.65 -29.82 -4.56
C ALA A 48 -16.95 -30.50 -5.74
N ALA A 49 -16.23 -31.60 -5.50
CA ALA A 49 -15.60 -32.39 -6.56
C ALA A 49 -16.63 -33.04 -7.51
N ALA A 50 -17.76 -33.51 -6.98
CA ALA A 50 -18.85 -34.05 -7.79
C ALA A 50 -19.52 -32.98 -8.66
N THR A 51 -19.77 -31.79 -8.09
CA THR A 51 -20.33 -30.64 -8.81
C THR A 51 -19.37 -30.17 -9.91
N TYR A 52 -18.08 -30.05 -9.62
CA TYR A 52 -17.06 -29.69 -10.61
C TYR A 52 -16.99 -30.69 -11.78
N LYS A 53 -17.03 -32.00 -11.49
CA LYS A 53 -17.07 -33.05 -12.53
C LYS A 53 -18.34 -32.98 -13.39
N ARG A 54 -19.50 -32.64 -12.80
CA ARG A 54 -20.75 -32.41 -13.55
C ARG A 54 -20.63 -31.18 -14.45
N GLN A 55 -20.08 -30.08 -13.95
CA GLN A 55 -19.84 -28.86 -14.72
C GLN A 55 -18.93 -29.11 -15.92
N GLN A 56 -17.84 -29.87 -15.73
CA GLN A 56 -16.95 -30.22 -16.83
C GLN A 56 -17.63 -31.08 -17.91
N LYS A 57 -18.50 -32.02 -17.51
CA LYS A 57 -19.27 -32.83 -18.48
C LYS A 57 -20.28 -31.98 -19.25
N MET A 58 -20.93 -31.01 -18.59
CA MET A 58 -21.82 -30.06 -19.25
C MET A 58 -21.06 -29.18 -20.25
N ASN A 59 -19.93 -28.59 -19.84
CA ASN A 59 -19.11 -27.76 -20.72
C ASN A 59 -18.50 -28.56 -21.89
N GLN A 60 -18.18 -29.84 -21.70
CA GLN A 60 -17.75 -30.73 -22.80
C GLN A 60 -18.90 -31.03 -23.78
N LYS A 61 -20.11 -31.25 -23.27
CA LYS A 61 -21.30 -31.44 -24.12
C LYS A 61 -21.65 -30.16 -24.89
N GLU A 62 -21.57 -28.99 -24.25
CA GLU A 62 -21.75 -27.69 -24.93
C GLU A 62 -20.69 -27.45 -25.99
N LYS A 63 -19.41 -27.76 -25.70
CA LYS A 63 -18.33 -27.72 -26.70
C LYS A 63 -18.59 -28.66 -27.86
N GLN A 64 -19.03 -29.90 -27.61
CA GLN A 64 -19.35 -30.86 -28.67
C GLN A 64 -20.56 -30.43 -29.51
N GLN A 65 -21.60 -29.84 -28.89
CA GLN A 65 -22.73 -29.26 -29.61
C GLN A 65 -22.32 -28.04 -30.46
N GLN A 66 -21.45 -27.17 -29.95
CA GLN A 66 -20.90 -26.06 -30.73
C GLN A 66 -20.01 -26.55 -31.88
N GLN A 67 -19.22 -27.60 -31.66
CA GLN A 67 -18.38 -28.22 -32.70
C GLN A 67 -19.22 -28.93 -33.78
N SER A 68 -20.33 -29.56 -33.40
CA SER A 68 -21.28 -30.15 -34.36
C SER A 68 -22.06 -29.09 -35.14
N LYS A 69 -22.25 -27.89 -34.58
CA LYS A 69 -23.00 -26.81 -35.21
C LYS A 69 -22.14 -25.90 -36.12
N TYR A 70 -20.83 -25.85 -35.90
CA TYR A 70 -19.90 -24.93 -36.60
C TYR A 70 -18.55 -25.54 -37.04
N GLY A 71 -18.33 -26.85 -36.88
CA GLY A 71 -17.02 -27.47 -37.12
C GLY A 71 -16.73 -27.84 -38.57
N SER A 72 -16.07 -26.95 -39.31
CA SER A 72 -15.24 -27.33 -40.48
C SER A 72 -13.77 -27.43 -40.10
N GLN A 73 -13.02 -28.30 -40.79
CA GLN A 73 -11.61 -28.65 -40.52
C GLN A 73 -10.69 -27.42 -40.40
N ALA A 74 -9.75 -27.48 -39.46
CA ALA A 74 -8.86 -26.38 -39.11
C ALA A 74 -8.02 -25.90 -40.31
N SER A 75 -8.24 -24.66 -40.73
CA SER A 75 -7.45 -24.00 -41.77
C SER A 75 -6.13 -23.46 -41.19
N GLY A 76 -5.15 -23.24 -42.07
CA GLY A 76 -3.80 -22.77 -41.72
C GLY A 76 -3.76 -21.46 -40.90
N SER A 77 -4.85 -20.69 -40.86
CA SER A 77 -4.94 -19.44 -40.09
C SER A 77 -4.89 -19.66 -38.57
N ALA A 78 -5.33 -20.81 -38.05
CA ALA A 78 -5.33 -21.08 -36.62
C ALA A 78 -3.91 -21.35 -36.06
N GLN A 79 -3.04 -21.96 -36.87
CA GLN A 79 -1.62 -22.12 -36.54
C GLN A 79 -0.86 -20.79 -36.67
N GLN A 80 -1.25 -19.96 -37.63
CA GLN A 80 -0.69 -18.63 -37.84
C GLN A 80 -1.07 -17.68 -36.70
N ALA A 81 -2.31 -17.72 -36.21
CA ALA A 81 -2.78 -16.96 -35.07
C ALA A 81 -2.09 -17.36 -33.75
N LYS A 82 -1.79 -18.65 -33.55
CA LYS A 82 -0.97 -19.09 -32.39
C LYS A 82 0.46 -18.59 -32.46
N LYS A 83 1.09 -18.61 -33.64
CA LYS A 83 2.42 -18.03 -33.84
C LYS A 83 2.41 -16.52 -33.63
N GLN A 84 1.40 -15.82 -34.15
CA GLN A 84 1.23 -14.38 -33.98
C GLN A 84 0.99 -14.02 -32.51
N ASN A 85 0.13 -14.73 -31.79
CA ASN A 85 -0.06 -14.51 -30.36
C ASN A 85 1.23 -14.77 -29.57
N ALA A 86 1.98 -15.83 -29.86
CA ALA A 86 3.26 -16.09 -29.21
C ALA A 86 4.33 -15.03 -29.54
N GLU A 87 4.35 -14.53 -30.78
CA GLU A 87 5.22 -13.41 -31.18
C GLU A 87 4.78 -12.08 -30.58
N GLU A 88 3.48 -11.86 -30.40
CA GLU A 88 2.90 -10.67 -29.79
C GLU A 88 3.13 -10.66 -28.28
N GLU A 89 3.05 -11.82 -27.62
CA GLU A 89 3.42 -12.02 -26.22
C GLU A 89 4.94 -11.84 -26.03
N LYS A 90 5.76 -12.37 -26.96
CA LYS A 90 7.20 -12.13 -27.00
C LYS A 90 7.53 -10.65 -27.23
N ARG A 91 6.80 -9.96 -28.11
CA ARG A 91 6.89 -8.50 -28.33
C ARG A 91 6.42 -7.73 -27.11
N ALA A 92 5.40 -8.17 -26.39
CA ALA A 92 4.96 -7.54 -25.14
C ALA A 92 6.02 -7.67 -24.04
N ARG A 93 6.67 -8.83 -23.92
CA ARG A 93 7.82 -9.02 -23.01
C ARG A 93 9.02 -8.16 -23.40
N LEU A 94 9.25 -7.96 -24.71
CA LEU A 94 10.26 -7.04 -25.23
C LEU A 94 9.89 -5.55 -25.06
N ARG A 95 8.60 -5.18 -25.02
CA ARG A 95 8.14 -3.81 -24.71
C ARG A 95 8.46 -3.42 -23.27
N HIS A 96 8.40 -4.35 -22.32
CA HIS A 96 8.86 -4.15 -20.94
C HIS A 96 10.39 -4.25 -20.79
N ALA A 97 11.09 -4.70 -21.82
CA ALA A 97 12.54 -4.64 -21.91
C ALA A 97 12.94 -3.33 -22.60
N ASP A 98 12.92 -2.25 -21.82
CA ASP A 98 13.79 -1.09 -22.02
C ASP A 98 13.70 -0.46 -23.43
N LYS A 99 12.61 0.26 -23.71
CA LYS A 99 12.58 1.25 -24.80
C LYS A 99 12.01 2.56 -24.32
N LYS A 100 12.80 3.61 -24.52
CA LYS A 100 12.34 5.00 -24.61
C LYS A 100 11.20 5.09 -25.63
N ASP A 101 10.11 5.74 -25.23
CA ASP A 101 9.02 6.13 -26.12
C ASP A 101 9.57 7.07 -27.22
N PRO A 102 9.15 6.96 -28.50
CA PRO A 102 9.46 7.94 -29.55
C PRO A 102 9.11 9.40 -29.19
N GLN A 103 8.32 9.65 -28.13
CA GLN A 103 8.02 11.00 -27.63
C GLN A 103 8.99 11.55 -26.57
N GLY A 104 10.12 10.87 -26.29
CA GLY A 104 11.12 11.38 -25.34
C GLY A 104 10.71 11.34 -23.87
N THR A 105 9.51 10.83 -23.57
CA THR A 105 9.08 10.55 -22.19
C THR A 105 9.76 9.25 -21.73
N SER A 106 10.48 9.33 -20.61
CA SER A 106 11.08 8.16 -19.95
C SER A 106 10.01 7.09 -19.70
N CYS A 107 10.11 5.94 -20.37
CA CYS A 107 9.24 4.81 -20.07
C CYS A 107 9.60 4.31 -18.68
N LEU A 108 8.76 4.66 -17.68
CA LEU A 108 9.00 4.28 -16.30
C LEU A 108 8.98 2.75 -16.19
N THR A 109 9.97 2.18 -15.53
CA THR A 109 9.99 0.75 -15.22
C THR A 109 8.86 0.43 -14.24
N GLY A 110 8.39 -0.82 -14.24
CA GLY A 110 7.35 -1.26 -13.29
C GLY A 110 7.74 -1.02 -11.83
N PHE A 111 9.04 -1.10 -11.50
CA PHE A 111 9.54 -0.82 -10.16
C PHE A 111 9.50 0.67 -9.80
N GLU A 112 9.79 1.56 -10.76
CA GLU A 112 9.68 3.02 -10.55
C GLU A 112 8.25 3.44 -10.23
N VAL A 113 7.24 2.81 -10.84
CA VAL A 113 5.83 3.06 -10.50
C VAL A 113 5.55 2.78 -9.02
N LEU A 114 6.10 1.69 -8.47
CA LEU A 114 5.96 1.35 -7.05
C LEU A 114 6.64 2.40 -6.16
N LEU A 115 7.86 2.83 -6.51
CA LEU A 115 8.56 3.87 -5.77
C LEU A 115 7.83 5.21 -5.79
N GLN A 116 7.27 5.61 -6.93
CA GLN A 116 6.47 6.83 -7.02
C GLN A 116 5.20 6.72 -6.16
N LYS A 117 4.55 5.56 -6.11
CA LYS A 117 3.41 5.32 -5.21
C LYS A 117 3.80 5.49 -3.74
N GLN A 118 4.97 4.99 -3.34
CA GLN A 118 5.51 5.13 -1.99
C GLN A 118 5.78 6.60 -1.63
N LEU A 119 6.47 7.34 -2.50
CA LEU A 119 6.76 8.76 -2.31
C LEU A 119 5.48 9.60 -2.23
N LYS A 120 4.50 9.34 -3.11
CA LYS A 120 3.18 9.97 -3.05
C LYS A 120 2.45 9.64 -1.75
N GLY A 121 2.53 8.41 -1.27
CA GLY A 121 1.95 8.00 0.01
C GLY A 121 2.51 8.81 1.19
N LYS A 122 3.83 9.03 1.24
CA LYS A 122 4.46 9.87 2.26
C LYS A 122 4.07 11.35 2.13
N GLN A 123 3.92 11.85 0.90
CA GLN A 123 3.48 13.23 0.67
C GLN A 123 2.04 13.47 1.15
N ILE A 124 1.10 12.57 0.80
CA ILE A 124 -0.30 12.65 1.28
C ILE A 124 -0.36 12.62 2.81
N GLN A 125 0.44 11.76 3.45
CA GLN A 125 0.51 11.70 4.90
C GLN A 125 0.99 13.03 5.52
N LYS A 126 1.95 13.71 4.87
CA LYS A 126 2.42 15.03 5.30
C LYS A 126 1.30 16.08 5.17
N GLU A 127 0.59 16.08 4.05
CA GLU A 127 -0.55 16.99 3.82
C GLU A 127 -1.68 16.75 4.83
N MET A 128 -1.93 15.49 5.22
CA MET A 128 -2.86 15.16 6.31
C MET A 128 -2.41 15.77 7.65
N ALA A 129 -1.12 15.71 7.99
CA ALA A 129 -0.61 16.36 9.19
C ALA A 129 -0.75 17.89 9.12
N GLU A 130 -0.48 18.50 7.96
CA GLU A 130 -0.68 19.94 7.74
C GLU A 130 -2.16 20.34 7.91
N PHE A 131 -3.10 19.52 7.47
CA PHE A 131 -4.53 19.74 7.72
C PHE A 131 -4.87 19.73 9.21
N ILE A 132 -4.32 18.77 9.98
CA ILE A 132 -4.53 18.72 11.44
C ILE A 132 -3.92 19.96 12.11
N ARG A 133 -2.78 20.46 11.63
CA ARG A 133 -2.19 21.72 12.12
C ARG A 133 -3.10 22.92 11.93
N GLU A 134 -3.73 23.05 10.76
CA GLU A 134 -4.70 24.14 10.56
C GLU A 134 -5.92 23.98 11.48
N ARG A 135 -6.37 22.75 11.72
CA ARG A 135 -7.41 22.50 12.73
C ARG A 135 -6.98 22.92 14.15
N ILE A 136 -5.75 22.62 14.55
CA ILE A 136 -5.19 23.02 15.86
C ILE A 136 -5.23 24.55 16.01
N LYS A 137 -4.81 25.30 14.99
CA LYS A 137 -4.85 26.78 15.03
C LYS A 137 -6.26 27.33 15.21
N ILE A 138 -7.26 26.73 14.55
CA ILE A 138 -8.67 27.11 14.70
C ILE A 138 -9.12 26.92 16.15
N GLU A 139 -8.78 25.78 16.76
CA GLU A 139 -9.13 25.50 18.16
C GLU A 139 -8.44 26.47 19.13
N GLU A 140 -7.17 26.79 18.90
CA GLU A 140 -6.42 27.76 19.71
C GLU A 140 -7.02 29.18 19.63
N GLU A 141 -7.42 29.62 18.43
CA GLU A 141 -8.07 30.92 18.24
C GLU A 141 -9.47 30.96 18.88
N TYR A 142 -10.23 29.86 18.78
CA TYR A 142 -11.53 29.73 19.42
C TYR A 142 -11.42 29.79 20.94
N ALA A 143 -10.55 28.97 21.54
CA ALA A 143 -10.27 28.98 22.97
C ALA A 143 -9.83 30.37 23.47
N LYS A 144 -8.93 31.03 22.72
CA LYS A 144 -8.49 32.39 23.04
C LYS A 144 -9.64 33.41 23.02
N SER A 145 -10.57 33.28 22.08
CA SER A 145 -11.73 34.17 21.96
C SER A 145 -12.71 33.97 23.11
N LEU A 146 -12.97 32.72 23.49
CA LEU A 146 -13.78 32.35 24.66
C LEU A 146 -13.18 32.87 25.96
N SER A 147 -11.88 32.65 26.19
CA SER A 147 -11.20 33.15 27.38
C SER A 147 -11.19 34.67 27.44
N LYS A 148 -11.03 35.36 26.30
CA LYS A 148 -11.17 36.82 26.27
C LYS A 148 -12.58 37.27 26.64
N LEU A 149 -13.61 36.57 26.16
CA LEU A 149 -15.02 36.89 26.43
C LEU A 149 -15.39 36.65 27.90
N SER A 150 -14.86 35.58 28.51
CA SER A 150 -15.10 35.24 29.94
C SER A 150 -14.72 36.38 30.89
N GLN A 151 -13.70 37.16 30.53
CA GLN A 151 -13.15 38.25 31.35
C GLN A 151 -13.80 39.62 31.13
N ILE A 152 -14.72 39.78 30.16
CA ILE A 152 -15.34 41.08 29.90
C ILE A 152 -16.33 41.41 31.03
N PRO A 153 -16.24 42.61 31.66
CA PRO A 153 -17.08 42.99 32.79
C PRO A 153 -18.50 43.43 32.37
N LEU A 154 -19.13 42.72 31.43
CA LEU A 154 -20.53 42.96 31.07
C LEU A 154 -21.45 42.45 32.18
N ALA A 155 -22.44 43.28 32.54
CA ALA A 155 -23.43 43.02 33.59
C ALA A 155 -22.79 42.53 34.91
N SER A 156 -21.60 43.03 35.25
CA SER A 156 -20.92 42.68 36.51
C SER A 156 -21.54 43.32 37.74
N GLN A 157 -22.51 44.22 37.55
CA GLN A 157 -23.27 44.88 38.61
C GLN A 157 -24.58 44.15 38.93
N GLU A 158 -24.90 43.06 38.21
CA GLU A 158 -26.06 42.23 38.56
C GLU A 158 -25.76 41.51 39.88
N GLU A 159 -26.69 41.59 40.82
CA GLU A 159 -26.55 41.08 42.19
C GLU A 159 -27.54 39.93 42.44
N GLY A 160 -27.52 39.38 43.67
CA GLY A 160 -28.41 38.30 44.07
C GLY A 160 -28.18 37.00 43.30
N THR A 161 -29.19 36.14 43.32
CA THR A 161 -29.15 34.81 42.69
C THR A 161 -28.99 34.90 41.17
N VAL A 162 -29.55 35.92 40.51
CA VAL A 162 -29.34 36.18 39.07
C VAL A 162 -27.89 36.58 38.79
N GLY A 163 -27.29 37.45 39.60
CA GLY A 163 -25.89 37.87 39.49
C GLY A 163 -24.92 36.70 39.62
N GLU A 164 -25.16 35.80 40.58
CA GLU A 164 -24.38 34.57 40.75
C GLU A 164 -24.45 33.65 39.52
N CYS A 165 -25.65 33.46 38.95
CA CYS A 165 -25.84 32.68 37.72
C CYS A 165 -25.07 33.29 36.55
N TRP A 166 -25.18 34.61 36.37
CA TRP A 166 -24.49 35.32 35.30
C TRP A 166 -22.95 35.22 35.44
N ALA A 167 -22.43 35.36 36.66
CA ALA A 167 -21.01 35.19 36.93
C ALA A 167 -20.54 33.76 36.61
N GLN A 168 -21.32 32.75 36.97
CA GLN A 168 -21.00 31.35 36.66
C GLN A 168 -21.07 31.04 35.17
N LEU A 169 -22.01 31.63 34.43
CA LEU A 169 -22.06 31.50 32.97
C LEU A 169 -20.80 32.10 32.31
N LYS A 170 -20.35 33.28 32.77
CA LYS A 170 -19.08 33.83 32.28
C LYS A 170 -17.90 32.93 32.62
N LYS A 171 -17.89 32.32 33.81
CA LYS A 171 -16.86 31.35 34.19
C LYS A 171 -16.88 30.08 33.34
N SER A 172 -18.05 29.55 32.97
CA SER A 172 -18.12 28.35 32.15
C SER A 172 -17.53 28.56 30.73
N LEU A 173 -17.51 29.80 30.22
CA LEU A 173 -16.78 30.12 28.99
C LEU A 173 -15.26 29.97 29.14
N GLU A 174 -14.70 30.24 30.33
CA GLU A 174 -13.29 29.98 30.62
C GLU A 174 -13.02 28.48 30.70
N ASP A 175 -13.91 27.74 31.37
CA ASP A 175 -13.81 26.27 31.47
C ASP A 175 -13.89 25.63 30.06
N GLU A 176 -14.79 26.11 29.18
CA GLU A 176 -14.89 25.71 27.77
C GLU A 176 -13.61 26.05 26.98
N ALA A 177 -13.04 27.25 27.19
CA ALA A 177 -11.76 27.62 26.58
C ALA A 177 -10.64 26.63 26.96
N GLU A 178 -10.56 26.22 28.23
CA GLU A 178 -9.58 25.25 28.70
C GLU A 178 -9.77 23.86 28.06
N VAL A 179 -11.02 23.42 27.90
CA VAL A 179 -11.37 22.16 27.21
C VAL A 179 -10.84 22.18 25.77
N HIS A 180 -11.12 23.24 25.01
CA HIS A 180 -10.68 23.37 23.62
C HIS A 180 -9.14 23.51 23.49
N LEU A 181 -8.48 24.18 24.42
CA LEU A 181 -7.01 24.29 24.45
C LEU A 181 -6.33 22.94 24.77
N LYS A 182 -6.91 22.15 25.68
CA LYS A 182 -6.44 20.77 25.94
C LYS A 182 -6.64 19.89 24.71
N PHE A 183 -7.78 20.02 24.02
CA PHE A 183 -8.04 19.29 22.79
C PHE A 183 -7.01 19.61 21.69
N SER A 184 -6.69 20.89 21.47
CA SER A 184 -5.67 21.30 20.48
C SER A 184 -4.28 20.71 20.80
N SER A 185 -3.91 20.68 22.08
CA SER A 185 -2.66 20.09 22.57
C SER A 185 -2.61 18.56 22.36
N LYS A 186 -3.73 17.86 22.61
CA LYS A 186 -3.85 16.41 22.33
C LYS A 186 -3.80 16.15 20.82
N LEU A 187 -4.47 16.95 19.99
CA LEU A 187 -4.37 16.83 18.52
C LEU A 187 -2.92 16.94 18.03
N GLN A 188 -2.16 17.89 18.56
CA GLN A 188 -0.77 18.09 18.17
C GLN A 188 0.09 16.87 18.51
N SER A 189 -0.02 16.38 19.75
CA SER A 189 0.85 15.33 20.30
C SER A 189 0.46 13.92 19.87
N GLU A 190 -0.84 13.64 19.74
CA GLU A 190 -1.38 12.30 19.50
C GLU A 190 -1.79 12.06 18.04
N VAL A 191 -1.91 13.10 17.20
CA VAL A 191 -2.34 12.96 15.80
C VAL A 191 -1.36 13.61 14.82
N GLU A 192 -1.12 14.92 14.94
CA GLU A 192 -0.29 15.68 13.98
C GLU A 192 1.16 15.18 13.96
N LYS A 193 1.80 15.17 15.14
CA LYS A 193 3.21 14.82 15.28
C LYS A 193 3.50 13.37 14.87
N PRO A 194 2.72 12.35 15.30
CA PRO A 194 2.91 10.98 14.83
C PRO A 194 2.75 10.81 13.31
N LEU A 195 1.78 11.51 12.70
CA LEU A 195 1.63 11.51 11.24
C LEU A 195 2.84 12.15 10.54
N LEU A 196 3.46 13.18 11.12
CA LEU A 196 4.61 13.84 10.51
C LEU A 196 5.90 12.98 10.61
N THR A 197 6.17 12.46 11.81
CA THR A 197 7.43 11.76 12.15
C THR A 197 7.46 10.30 11.75
N PHE A 198 6.33 9.69 11.37
CA PHE A 198 6.30 8.30 10.92
C PHE A 198 7.27 8.09 9.73
N ARG A 199 8.30 7.25 9.94
CA ARG A 199 9.38 6.92 8.99
C ARG A 199 10.15 8.15 8.46
N GLU A 200 10.91 8.82 9.33
CA GLU A 200 11.74 9.98 8.93
C GLU A 200 12.80 9.67 7.86
N HIS A 201 13.34 8.44 7.85
CA HIS A 201 14.36 8.01 6.88
C HIS A 201 13.79 7.48 5.55
N PHE A 202 12.47 7.57 5.34
CA PHE A 202 11.77 6.97 4.20
C PHE A 202 12.35 7.33 2.83
N LYS A 203 12.66 8.60 2.58
CA LYS A 203 13.23 9.04 1.29
C LYS A 203 14.60 8.42 1.02
N LYS A 204 15.41 8.20 2.06
CA LYS A 204 16.72 7.55 1.96
C LYS A 204 16.56 6.07 1.63
N ASP A 205 15.61 5.40 2.27
CA ASP A 205 15.31 3.99 2.01
C ASP A 205 14.79 3.77 0.58
N MET A 206 13.89 4.63 0.09
CA MET A 206 13.39 4.55 -1.30
C MET A 206 14.51 4.69 -2.32
N LYS A 207 15.44 5.65 -2.13
CA LYS A 207 16.63 5.79 -2.98
C LYS A 207 17.55 4.56 -2.92
N ARG A 208 17.68 3.94 -1.74
CA ARG A 208 18.47 2.72 -1.58
C ARG A 208 17.87 1.57 -2.40
N TYR A 209 16.56 1.37 -2.33
CA TYR A 209 15.86 0.34 -3.13
C TYR A 209 15.95 0.62 -4.64
N GLU A 210 15.75 1.88 -5.03
CA GLU A 210 15.90 2.33 -6.42
C GLU A 210 17.29 1.98 -6.98
N HIS A 211 18.35 2.40 -6.27
CA HIS A 211 19.72 2.16 -6.70
C HIS A 211 20.05 0.66 -6.75
N HIS A 212 19.61 -0.10 -5.75
CA HIS A 212 19.86 -1.54 -5.69
C HIS A 212 19.27 -2.29 -6.89
N ILE A 213 18.00 -2.03 -7.23
CA ILE A 213 17.33 -2.67 -8.36
C ILE A 213 17.90 -2.15 -9.70
N ALA A 214 18.21 -0.86 -9.80
CA ALA A 214 18.83 -0.28 -10.98
C ALA A 214 20.22 -0.90 -11.28
N ASP A 215 21.04 -1.15 -10.25
CA ASP A 215 22.34 -1.77 -10.40
C ASP A 215 22.23 -3.23 -10.87
N LEU A 216 21.29 -4.00 -10.33
CA LEU A 216 21.00 -5.36 -10.80
C LEU A 216 20.53 -5.36 -12.26
N ARG A 217 19.70 -4.39 -12.64
CA ARG A 217 19.23 -4.24 -14.02
C ARG A 217 20.37 -3.87 -14.96
N LYS A 218 21.27 -2.99 -14.55
CA LYS A 218 22.48 -2.63 -15.30
C LYS A 218 23.41 -3.83 -15.51
N GLN A 219 23.62 -4.63 -14.47
CA GLN A 219 24.39 -5.87 -14.57
C GLN A 219 23.77 -6.85 -15.57
N LEU A 220 22.44 -7.03 -15.51
CA LEU A 220 21.69 -7.86 -16.45
C LEU A 220 21.83 -7.38 -17.90
N GLY A 221 21.75 -6.06 -18.13
CA GLY A 221 22.00 -5.45 -19.44
C GLY A 221 23.41 -5.73 -19.97
N GLY A 222 24.42 -5.64 -19.10
CA GLY A 222 25.81 -5.97 -19.45
C GLY A 222 26.01 -7.46 -19.81
N ARG A 223 25.33 -8.38 -19.09
CA ARG A 223 25.33 -9.81 -19.43
C ARG A 223 24.64 -10.07 -20.76
N HIS A 224 23.52 -9.41 -21.03
CA HIS A 224 22.81 -9.52 -22.30
C HIS A 224 23.71 -9.09 -23.48
N ALA A 225 24.41 -7.96 -23.36
CA ALA A 225 25.36 -7.52 -24.38
C ALA A 225 26.50 -8.53 -24.62
N SER A 226 26.96 -9.20 -23.56
CA SER A 226 27.98 -10.25 -23.66
C SER A 226 27.48 -11.49 -24.42
N VAL A 227 26.24 -11.91 -24.16
CA VAL A 227 25.57 -12.99 -24.90
C VAL A 227 25.47 -12.65 -26.38
N GLU A 228 25.03 -11.44 -26.73
CA GLU A 228 24.89 -11.03 -28.13
C GLU A 228 26.24 -10.97 -28.85
N LYS A 229 27.29 -10.52 -28.16
CA LYS A 229 28.67 -10.54 -28.69
C LYS A 229 29.15 -11.98 -28.93
N ALA A 230 28.94 -12.89 -27.99
CA ALA A 230 29.33 -14.30 -28.12
C ALA A 230 28.53 -15.00 -29.23
N ARG A 231 27.23 -14.70 -29.36
CA ARG A 231 26.35 -15.22 -30.43
C ARG A 231 26.86 -14.80 -31.81
N LYS A 232 27.22 -13.52 -31.96
CA LYS A 232 27.82 -13.03 -33.21
C LYS A 232 29.16 -13.70 -33.51
N ALA A 233 30.04 -13.83 -32.51
CA ALA A 233 31.32 -14.49 -32.68
C ALA A 233 31.17 -15.95 -33.12
N LEU A 234 30.22 -16.71 -32.53
CA LEU A 234 29.92 -18.07 -32.94
C LEU A 234 29.45 -18.13 -34.40
N ALA A 235 28.52 -17.26 -34.80
CA ALA A 235 28.04 -17.19 -36.18
C ALA A 235 29.18 -16.93 -37.17
N ASP A 236 30.10 -16.00 -36.84
CA ASP A 236 31.28 -15.71 -37.68
C ASP A 236 32.21 -16.93 -37.79
N ARG A 237 32.42 -17.70 -36.70
CA ARG A 237 33.26 -18.92 -36.73
C ARG A 237 32.59 -20.08 -37.45
N GLN A 238 31.27 -20.21 -37.38
CA GLN A 238 30.52 -21.20 -38.13
C GLN A 238 30.62 -20.93 -39.64
N LYS A 239 30.51 -19.66 -40.04
CA LYS A 239 30.69 -19.25 -41.44
C LYS A 239 32.11 -19.51 -41.96
N ASP A 240 33.15 -19.21 -41.17
CA ASP A 240 34.56 -19.53 -41.53
C ASP A 240 34.77 -21.04 -41.72
N LEU A 241 34.19 -21.87 -40.84
CA LEU A 241 34.26 -23.33 -40.94
C LEU A 241 33.56 -23.84 -42.20
N GLU A 242 32.37 -23.32 -42.52
CA GLU A 242 31.61 -23.68 -43.71
C GLU A 242 32.39 -23.35 -44.99
N LEU A 243 32.94 -22.13 -45.10
CA LEU A 243 33.76 -21.71 -46.24
C LEU A 243 34.99 -22.60 -46.45
N LYS A 244 35.69 -22.98 -45.38
CA LYS A 244 36.85 -23.89 -45.47
C LYS A 244 36.46 -25.30 -45.86
N THR A 245 35.28 -25.75 -45.44
CA THR A 245 34.73 -27.06 -45.84
C THR A 245 34.44 -27.06 -47.33
N GLN A 246 33.80 -26.01 -47.86
CA GLN A 246 33.57 -25.83 -49.30
C GLN A 246 34.89 -25.76 -50.10
N GLN A 247 35.94 -25.13 -49.55
CA GLN A 247 37.26 -25.09 -50.21
C GLN A 247 37.90 -26.46 -50.38
N LEU A 248 37.70 -27.38 -49.43
CA LEU A 248 38.21 -28.75 -49.54
C LEU A 248 37.49 -29.54 -50.65
N GLU A 249 36.18 -29.31 -50.83
CA GLU A 249 35.39 -29.93 -51.91
C GLU A 249 35.88 -29.49 -53.29
N ILE A 250 36.34 -28.25 -53.42
CA ILE A 250 36.90 -27.71 -54.67
C ILE A 250 38.36 -28.16 -54.89
N LYS A 251 39.15 -28.25 -53.82
CA LYS A 251 40.58 -28.58 -53.89
C LYS A 251 41.01 -29.45 -52.70
N LEU A 252 41.25 -30.73 -52.97
CA LEU A 252 41.85 -31.65 -52.01
C LEU A 252 43.29 -31.24 -51.68
N SER A 253 43.54 -30.93 -50.42
CA SER A 253 44.85 -30.54 -49.91
C SER A 253 44.95 -30.79 -48.41
N ASN A 254 46.01 -31.47 -47.99
CA ASN A 254 46.29 -31.74 -46.57
C ASN A 254 46.35 -30.46 -45.72
N LYS A 255 46.75 -29.33 -46.33
CA LYS A 255 46.76 -28.01 -45.65
C LYS A 255 45.33 -27.53 -45.33
N ILE A 256 44.38 -27.73 -46.24
CA ILE A 256 42.98 -27.31 -46.07
C ILE A 256 42.30 -28.19 -45.01
N GLU A 257 42.62 -29.48 -44.95
CA GLU A 257 42.15 -30.37 -43.88
C GLU A 257 42.59 -29.91 -42.49
N GLU A 258 43.85 -29.50 -42.32
CA GLU A 258 44.36 -28.93 -41.06
C GLU A 258 43.69 -27.59 -40.71
N ASP A 259 43.45 -26.72 -41.70
CA ASP A 259 42.74 -25.47 -41.50
C ASP A 259 41.26 -25.68 -41.09
N ILE A 260 40.60 -26.73 -41.59
CA ILE A 260 39.27 -27.16 -41.15
C ILE A 260 39.31 -27.64 -39.70
N LYS A 261 40.28 -28.49 -39.31
CA LYS A 261 40.42 -28.92 -37.91
C LYS A 261 40.59 -27.72 -36.98
N LYS A 262 41.38 -26.73 -37.37
CA LYS A 262 41.59 -25.48 -36.61
C LYS A 262 40.33 -24.61 -36.55
N ALA A 263 39.60 -24.46 -37.66
CA ALA A 263 38.34 -23.72 -37.70
C ALA A 263 37.25 -24.39 -36.85
N ARG A 264 37.18 -25.72 -36.89
CA ARG A 264 36.26 -26.52 -36.06
C ARG A 264 36.53 -26.30 -34.57
N ARG A 265 37.79 -26.41 -34.12
CA ARG A 265 38.17 -26.11 -32.72
C ARG A 265 37.76 -24.70 -32.29
N LYS A 266 37.97 -23.69 -33.15
CA LYS A 266 37.58 -22.30 -32.87
C LYS A 266 36.06 -22.11 -32.80
N SER A 267 35.29 -22.82 -33.63
CA SER A 267 33.83 -22.82 -33.61
C SER A 267 33.29 -23.47 -32.34
N THR A 268 33.83 -24.64 -31.96
CA THR A 268 33.50 -25.31 -30.69
C THR A 268 33.79 -24.40 -29.49
N GLN A 269 34.98 -23.79 -29.43
CA GLN A 269 35.34 -22.85 -28.36
C GLN A 269 34.39 -21.66 -28.27
N ALA A 270 33.97 -21.09 -29.41
CA ALA A 270 32.99 -20.00 -29.43
C ALA A 270 31.60 -20.46 -28.95
N GLY A 271 31.25 -21.73 -29.16
CA GLY A 271 30.05 -22.36 -28.63
C GLY A 271 30.10 -22.47 -27.10
N ASP A 272 31.22 -22.94 -26.56
CA ASP A 272 31.45 -23.04 -25.11
C ASP A 272 31.42 -21.65 -24.44
N ASP A 273 32.01 -20.64 -25.09
CA ASP A 273 31.95 -19.25 -24.63
C ASP A 273 30.52 -18.69 -24.62
N LEU A 274 29.73 -18.98 -25.67
CA LEU A 274 28.32 -18.59 -25.69
C LEU A 274 27.53 -19.26 -24.56
N MET A 275 27.74 -20.56 -24.34
CA MET A 275 27.09 -21.29 -23.25
C MET A 275 27.40 -20.65 -21.89
N ARG A 276 28.68 -20.36 -21.62
CA ARG A 276 29.11 -19.65 -20.41
C ARG A 276 28.48 -18.25 -20.28
N CYS A 277 28.40 -17.48 -21.36
CA CYS A 277 27.75 -16.17 -21.34
C CYS A 277 26.26 -16.27 -21.03
N VAL A 278 25.57 -17.27 -21.58
CA VAL A 278 24.14 -17.52 -21.33
C VAL A 278 23.91 -17.95 -19.88
N ASP A 279 24.75 -18.82 -19.32
CA ASP A 279 24.65 -19.24 -17.92
C ASP A 279 24.80 -18.05 -16.96
N LEU A 280 25.79 -17.19 -17.19
CA LEU A 280 25.99 -15.97 -16.40
C LEU A 280 24.82 -14.98 -16.55
N TYR A 281 24.23 -14.87 -17.74
CA TYR A 281 23.02 -14.08 -17.93
C TYR A 281 21.84 -14.63 -17.13
N ASN A 282 21.58 -15.93 -17.20
CA ASN A 282 20.48 -16.58 -16.48
C ASN A 282 20.66 -16.47 -14.95
N GLN A 283 21.89 -16.56 -14.45
CA GLN A 283 22.19 -16.32 -13.04
C GLN A 283 21.90 -14.86 -12.63
N SER A 284 22.36 -13.88 -13.41
CA SER A 284 22.06 -12.47 -13.15
C SER A 284 20.56 -12.16 -13.25
N GLN A 285 19.85 -12.80 -14.18
CA GLN A 285 18.40 -12.65 -14.34
C GLN A 285 17.66 -13.21 -13.12
N SER A 286 18.04 -14.40 -12.65
CA SER A 286 17.42 -15.03 -11.48
C SER A 286 17.61 -14.17 -10.23
N ARG A 287 18.83 -13.65 -10.03
CA ARG A 287 19.12 -12.71 -8.93
C ARG A 287 18.30 -11.43 -9.01
N TRP A 288 18.25 -10.79 -10.18
CA TRP A 288 17.43 -9.60 -10.38
C TRP A 288 15.95 -9.88 -10.12
N PHE A 289 15.44 -11.03 -10.56
CA PHE A 289 14.05 -11.45 -10.35
C PHE A 289 13.74 -11.63 -8.86
N GLU A 290 14.52 -12.43 -8.13
CA GLU A 290 14.31 -12.72 -6.71
C GLU A 290 14.36 -11.44 -5.86
N GLU A 291 15.35 -10.57 -6.11
CA GLU A 291 15.49 -9.29 -5.38
C GLU A 291 14.36 -8.32 -5.71
N THR A 292 13.91 -8.27 -6.97
CA THR A 292 12.76 -7.42 -7.35
C THR A 292 11.49 -7.91 -6.68
N VAL A 293 11.22 -9.22 -6.68
CA VAL A 293 10.05 -9.80 -6.00
C VAL A 293 10.08 -9.50 -4.51
N THR A 294 11.21 -9.77 -3.85
CA THR A 294 11.36 -9.55 -2.40
C THR A 294 11.20 -8.08 -2.04
N THR A 295 11.82 -7.18 -2.80
CA THR A 295 11.71 -5.74 -2.56
C THR A 295 10.29 -5.24 -2.83
N SER A 296 9.61 -5.72 -3.87
CA SER A 296 8.20 -5.37 -4.14
C SER A 296 7.26 -5.81 -3.03
N LEU A 297 7.45 -7.01 -2.47
CA LEU A 297 6.68 -7.49 -1.31
C LEU A 297 6.95 -6.64 -0.06
N GLU A 298 8.19 -6.19 0.14
CA GLU A 298 8.49 -5.24 1.22
C GLU A 298 7.77 -3.91 0.98
N LEU A 299 7.79 -3.35 -0.23
CA LEU A 299 7.03 -2.12 -0.54
C LEU A 299 5.52 -2.30 -0.31
N GLU A 300 4.95 -3.47 -0.62
CA GLU A 300 3.56 -3.79 -0.31
C GLU A 300 3.31 -3.75 1.21
N ARG A 301 4.15 -4.43 1.99
CA ARG A 301 4.08 -4.42 3.47
C ARG A 301 4.17 -2.99 4.03
N LEU A 302 5.07 -2.18 3.49
CA LEU A 302 5.23 -0.77 3.87
C LEU A 302 3.97 0.05 3.61
N GLU A 303 3.29 -0.18 2.49
CA GLU A 303 2.04 0.53 2.17
C GLU A 303 0.89 0.09 3.09
N VAL A 304 0.80 -1.21 3.40
CA VAL A 304 -0.20 -1.73 4.36
C VAL A 304 0.01 -1.08 5.73
N GLU A 305 1.24 -1.10 6.25
CA GLU A 305 1.59 -0.46 7.53
C GLU A 305 1.24 1.04 7.52
N ARG A 306 1.55 1.76 6.44
CA ARG A 306 1.22 3.18 6.29
C ARG A 306 -0.29 3.42 6.40
N VAL A 307 -1.10 2.61 5.72
CA VAL A 307 -2.57 2.72 5.75
C VAL A 307 -3.11 2.42 7.15
N GLU A 308 -2.59 1.39 7.82
CA GLU A 308 -2.97 1.04 9.19
C GLU A 308 -2.65 2.14 10.20
N VAL A 309 -1.44 2.73 10.10
CA VAL A 309 -1.01 3.85 10.93
C VAL A 309 -1.91 5.07 10.71
N ILE A 310 -2.23 5.43 9.45
CA ILE A 310 -3.14 6.54 9.17
C ILE A 310 -4.51 6.26 9.77
N ARG A 311 -5.07 5.07 9.55
CA ARG A 311 -6.36 4.67 10.11
C ARG A 311 -6.37 4.80 11.63
N HIS A 312 -5.32 4.33 12.31
CA HIS A 312 -5.19 4.42 13.76
C HIS A 312 -5.26 5.88 14.25
N HIS A 313 -4.48 6.78 13.66
CA HIS A 313 -4.46 8.18 14.08
C HIS A 313 -5.74 8.94 13.72
N LEU A 314 -6.44 8.55 12.64
CA LEU A 314 -7.77 9.08 12.34
C LEU A 314 -8.82 8.59 13.35
N CYS A 315 -8.74 7.34 13.82
CA CYS A 315 -9.57 6.87 14.93
C CYS A 315 -9.24 7.63 16.22
N GLN A 316 -7.96 7.91 16.49
CA GLN A 316 -7.55 8.72 17.65
C GLN A 316 -8.15 10.13 17.57
N TYR A 317 -8.09 10.77 16.40
CA TYR A 317 -8.76 12.05 16.16
C TYR A 317 -10.26 11.99 16.51
N THR A 318 -10.98 10.98 16.04
CA THR A 318 -12.42 10.85 16.34
C THR A 318 -12.69 10.60 17.83
N ALA A 319 -11.85 9.80 18.50
CA ALA A 319 -11.99 9.55 19.93
C ALA A 319 -11.78 10.84 20.74
N LEU A 320 -10.72 11.59 20.43
CA LEU A 320 -10.45 12.89 21.05
C LEU A 320 -11.60 13.88 20.83
N ARG A 321 -12.20 13.88 19.63
CA ARG A 321 -13.38 14.70 19.35
C ARG A 321 -14.56 14.35 20.24
N HIS A 322 -14.92 13.07 20.32
CA HIS A 322 -16.02 12.62 21.18
C HIS A 322 -15.78 12.92 22.66
N GLU A 323 -14.57 12.67 23.15
CA GLU A 323 -14.17 12.99 24.52
C GLU A 323 -14.28 14.50 24.80
N THR A 324 -13.81 15.34 23.89
CA THR A 324 -13.88 16.81 24.01
C THR A 324 -15.31 17.31 24.02
N ASP A 325 -16.16 16.80 23.12
CA ASP A 325 -17.57 17.20 23.07
C ASP A 325 -18.30 16.84 24.39
N MET A 326 -17.97 15.69 25.01
CA MET A 326 -18.49 15.32 26.32
C MET A 326 -18.02 16.24 27.45
N PHE A 327 -16.72 16.57 27.49
CA PHE A 327 -16.22 17.52 28.48
C PHE A 327 -16.84 18.91 28.29
N ASN A 328 -17.03 19.36 27.05
CA ASN A 328 -17.63 20.65 26.80
C ASN A 328 -19.08 20.70 27.33
N GLN A 329 -19.87 19.65 27.09
CA GLN A 329 -21.23 19.54 27.65
C GLN A 329 -21.25 19.64 29.18
N SER A 330 -20.27 19.03 29.88
CA SER A 330 -20.22 19.06 31.35
C SER A 330 -19.98 20.45 31.94
N THR A 331 -19.44 21.40 31.16
CA THR A 331 -19.21 22.79 31.64
C THR A 331 -20.51 23.53 31.98
N MET A 332 -21.65 23.12 31.41
CA MET A 332 -22.95 23.75 31.64
C MET A 332 -23.64 23.26 32.92
N GLU A 333 -23.26 22.12 33.48
CA GLU A 333 -23.97 21.49 34.61
C GLU A 333 -24.07 22.43 35.83
N ARG A 334 -23.01 23.18 36.11
CA ARG A 334 -22.99 24.13 37.23
C ARG A 334 -23.86 25.36 36.97
N VAL A 335 -23.94 25.81 35.71
CA VAL A 335 -24.83 26.91 35.32
C VAL A 335 -26.28 26.46 35.50
N ASP A 336 -26.64 25.28 35.03
CA ASP A 336 -27.99 24.72 35.17
C ASP A 336 -28.40 24.57 36.63
N GLN A 337 -27.47 24.14 37.50
CA GLN A 337 -27.71 24.04 38.95
C GLN A 337 -28.02 25.40 39.58
N LEU A 338 -27.27 26.45 39.24
CA LEU A 338 -27.53 27.80 39.77
C LEU A 338 -28.83 28.38 39.20
N LEU A 339 -29.13 28.14 37.92
CA LEU A 339 -30.37 28.58 37.29
C LEU A 339 -31.61 28.03 37.99
N GLN A 340 -31.56 26.80 38.50
CA GLN A 340 -32.64 26.21 39.31
C GLN A 340 -32.82 26.91 40.67
N GLY A 341 -31.78 27.59 41.16
CA GLY A 341 -31.77 28.32 42.43
C GLY A 341 -32.15 29.80 42.33
N VAL A 342 -32.43 30.32 41.13
CA VAL A 342 -32.84 31.72 40.94
C VAL A 342 -34.18 31.98 41.61
N ASP A 343 -34.21 32.98 42.51
CA ASP A 343 -35.38 33.30 43.32
C ASP A 343 -35.64 34.82 43.32
N PRO A 344 -36.61 35.30 42.51
CA PRO A 344 -36.94 36.72 42.44
C PRO A 344 -37.42 37.34 43.75
N ILE A 345 -37.99 36.52 44.66
CA ILE A 345 -38.46 37.01 45.97
C ILE A 345 -37.26 37.34 46.85
N LYS A 346 -36.29 36.41 46.92
CA LYS A 346 -35.04 36.64 47.68
C LYS A 346 -34.24 37.80 47.13
N ASP A 347 -34.11 37.90 45.81
CA ASP A 347 -33.34 38.99 45.19
C ASP A 347 -34.00 40.36 45.47
N ARG A 348 -35.33 40.44 45.41
CA ARG A 348 -36.08 41.65 45.80
C ARG A 348 -35.88 41.98 47.28
N GLU A 349 -36.00 41.00 48.16
CA GLU A 349 -35.84 41.18 49.61
C GLU A 349 -34.43 41.66 49.94
N LEU A 350 -33.40 41.05 49.35
CA LEU A 350 -32.00 41.46 49.48
C LEU A 350 -31.81 42.93 49.06
N TRP A 351 -32.35 43.32 47.90
CA TRP A 351 -32.21 44.68 47.41
C TRP A 351 -32.93 45.70 48.31
N VAL A 352 -34.16 45.40 48.75
CA VAL A 352 -34.93 46.27 49.65
C VAL A 352 -34.24 46.42 50.99
N GLU A 353 -33.72 45.34 51.57
CA GLU A 353 -32.99 45.38 52.84
C GLU A 353 -31.78 46.33 52.77
N GLN A 354 -31.07 46.34 51.64
CA GLN A 354 -29.90 47.19 51.43
C GLN A 354 -30.24 48.65 51.05
N ASN A 355 -31.42 48.91 50.48
CA ASN A 355 -31.77 50.20 49.87
C ASN A 355 -33.04 50.87 50.43
N GLN A 356 -33.66 50.32 51.48
CA GLN A 356 -34.88 50.90 52.05
C GLN A 356 -34.65 52.31 52.62
N THR A 357 -35.63 53.20 52.39
CA THR A 357 -35.59 54.61 52.81
C THR A 357 -36.44 54.93 54.04
N GLY A 358 -37.15 53.93 54.57
CA GLY A 358 -37.99 54.05 55.75
C GLY A 358 -39.21 53.12 55.69
N GLU A 359 -39.58 52.54 56.83
CA GLU A 359 -40.72 51.63 56.95
C GLU A 359 -42.02 52.35 57.36
N ILE A 360 -41.90 53.58 57.86
CA ILE A 360 -43.01 54.36 58.40
C ILE A 360 -43.80 54.98 57.25
N ARG A 361 -45.09 54.64 57.18
CA ARG A 361 -46.01 55.27 56.23
C ARG A 361 -46.40 56.67 56.71
N PRO A 362 -46.57 57.64 55.80
CA PRO A 362 -47.11 58.95 56.16
C PRO A 362 -48.48 58.86 56.87
N VAL A 363 -48.70 59.72 57.86
CA VAL A 363 -49.96 59.84 58.60
C VAL A 363 -50.59 61.22 58.38
N ASN A 364 -51.91 61.31 58.52
CA ASN A 364 -52.62 62.59 58.43
C ASN A 364 -52.34 63.44 59.67
N VAL A 365 -52.26 64.76 59.49
CA VAL A 365 -52.14 65.72 60.59
C VAL A 365 -53.52 65.91 61.23
N GLU A 366 -53.60 65.78 62.56
CA GLU A 366 -54.82 66.04 63.32
C GLU A 366 -55.07 67.56 63.43
N ILE A 367 -56.35 67.98 63.32
CA ILE A 367 -56.80 69.39 63.37
C ILE A 367 -57.14 69.80 64.79
#